data_AF-A0A142EPG1-F1
#
_entry.id   AF-A0A142EPG1-F1
#
_cell.length_a   1.000
_cell.length_b   1.000
_cell.length_c   1.000
_cell.angle_alpha   90.00
_cell.angle_beta   90.00
_cell.angle_gamma   90.00
#
_symmetry.space_group_name_H-M   'P 1'
#
loop_
_entity.id
_entity.type
_entity.pdbx_description
1 polymer ?
#
loop_
_entity_poly.entity_id
_entity_poly.type
_entity_poly.pdbx_seq_one_letter_code
_entity_poly.pdbx_strand_id
1 'polypeptide(L)'
;MEHLITRQLDLILREGGADYDWQSELEVVPNYLDSKGKIWLQEILEELGANDSFPLLEKLKFDFKIGRHVLVWDDEVHFNRYRLATLRSPMYEEWSFNFSEAWKRLCRTYEKEALKSGMQLRIWTGPPVAKTIFGSPSELGDFSGNGAVGWKLLAYNDAQMDLQTRIHGYKLIRLSPYETLMTGGSLKRLDQLLVNPKEEQRAMIYNWLMRKLA
;
A
#
# COMPACT_ATOMS: atom_id res chain seq x y z
N MET A 1 9.58 -15.25 -0.26
CA MET A 1 10.70 -14.54 -0.90
C MET A 1 10.64 -13.14 -0.35
N GLU A 2 11.57 -12.79 0.54
CA GLU A 2 11.60 -11.48 1.18
C GLU A 2 11.88 -10.39 0.14
N HIS A 3 11.16 -9.28 0.23
CA HIS A 3 11.38 -8.14 -0.66
C HIS A 3 12.69 -7.45 -0.25
N LEU A 4 13.65 -7.36 -1.19
CA LEU A 4 14.99 -6.80 -0.93
C LEU A 4 14.91 -5.44 -0.20
N ILE A 5 13.96 -4.60 -0.61
CA ILE A 5 13.82 -3.24 -0.08
C ILE A 5 13.43 -3.23 1.40
N THR A 6 12.46 -4.04 1.80
CA THR A 6 12.05 -4.07 3.21
C THR A 6 13.17 -4.65 4.07
N ARG A 7 13.92 -5.65 3.56
CA ARG A 7 15.12 -6.16 4.23
C ARG A 7 16.22 -5.11 4.40
N GLN A 8 16.38 -4.18 3.47
CA GLN A 8 17.35 -3.09 3.62
C GLN A 8 16.87 -2.06 4.64
N LEU A 9 15.56 -1.79 4.70
CA LEU A 9 14.97 -0.99 5.76
C LEU A 9 15.11 -1.65 7.14
N ASP A 10 15.07 -2.99 7.25
CA ASP A 10 15.41 -3.74 8.48
C ASP A 10 16.76 -3.32 9.02
N LEU A 11 17.77 -3.44 8.15
CA LEU A 11 19.17 -3.27 8.51
C LEU A 11 19.39 -1.84 8.95
N ILE A 12 18.82 -0.88 8.21
CA ILE A 12 18.90 0.54 8.51
C ILE A 12 18.24 0.88 9.86
N LEU A 13 17.05 0.33 10.16
CA LEU A 13 16.37 0.55 11.43
C LEU A 13 17.14 -0.06 12.60
N ARG A 14 17.63 -1.29 12.43
CA ARG A 14 18.42 -2.00 13.45
C ARG A 14 19.75 -1.32 13.74
N GLU A 15 20.49 -0.94 12.71
CA GLU A 15 21.78 -0.23 12.82
C GLU A 15 21.59 1.17 13.42
N GLY A 16 20.48 1.83 13.12
CA GLY A 16 20.11 3.11 13.71
C GLY A 16 19.63 3.03 15.18
N GLY A 17 19.42 1.81 15.70
CA GLY A 17 19.01 1.57 17.09
C GLY A 17 17.52 1.84 17.36
N ALA A 18 16.66 1.73 16.34
CA ALA A 18 15.21 1.82 16.56
C ALA A 18 14.68 0.58 17.32
N ASP A 19 13.67 0.80 18.16
CA ASP A 19 12.86 -0.26 18.76
C ASP A 19 11.60 -0.47 17.90
N TYR A 20 11.47 -1.65 17.30
CA TYR A 20 10.43 -1.94 16.32
C TYR A 20 10.06 -3.42 16.24
N ASP A 21 8.82 -3.69 15.84
CA ASP A 21 8.34 -5.02 15.46
C ASP A 21 8.48 -5.19 13.94
N TRP A 22 9.22 -6.22 13.50
CA TRP A 22 9.35 -6.60 12.09
C TRP A 22 8.18 -7.49 11.64
N GLN A 23 7.60 -7.20 10.47
CA GLN A 23 6.50 -7.99 9.89
C GLN A 23 5.32 -8.22 10.85
N SER A 24 4.94 -7.16 11.56
CA SER A 24 3.85 -7.22 12.54
C SER A 24 2.49 -7.47 11.87
N GLU A 25 1.61 -8.20 12.57
CA GLU A 25 0.23 -8.42 12.17
C GLU A 25 -0.74 -7.76 13.17
N LEU A 26 -1.90 -7.35 12.68
CA LEU A 26 -3.02 -6.90 13.50
C LEU A 26 -4.27 -7.67 13.12
N GLU A 27 -4.88 -8.35 14.09
CA GLU A 27 -6.17 -8.99 13.89
C GLU A 27 -7.26 -7.95 13.68
N VAL A 28 -8.04 -8.13 12.61
CA VAL A 28 -9.20 -7.29 12.33
C VAL A 28 -10.34 -7.78 13.20
N VAL A 29 -10.91 -6.89 14.00
CA VAL A 29 -12.09 -7.18 14.82
C VAL A 29 -13.31 -6.61 14.10
N PRO A 30 -14.16 -7.43 13.44
CA PRO A 30 -15.27 -6.91 12.62
C PRO A 30 -16.23 -6.00 13.38
N ASN A 31 -16.34 -6.19 14.70
CA ASN A 31 -17.20 -5.38 15.57
C ASN A 31 -16.69 -3.93 15.75
N TYR A 32 -15.44 -3.64 15.42
CA TYR A 32 -14.92 -2.26 15.45
C TYR A 32 -15.28 -1.48 14.18
N LEU A 33 -15.70 -2.18 13.12
CA LEU A 33 -16.18 -1.55 11.90
C LEU A 33 -17.64 -1.10 12.10
N ASP A 34 -17.83 0.19 12.30
CA ASP A 34 -19.16 0.79 12.42
C ASP A 34 -19.93 0.76 11.09
N SER A 35 -21.19 1.19 11.13
CA SER A 35 -22.05 1.24 9.94
C SER A 35 -21.47 2.12 8.83
N LYS A 36 -20.74 3.18 9.18
CA LYS A 36 -20.18 4.12 8.21
C LYS A 36 -18.97 3.52 7.49
N GLY A 37 -18.07 2.88 8.23
CA GLY A 37 -16.95 2.14 7.67
C GLY A 37 -17.39 1.00 6.76
N LYS A 38 -18.48 0.31 7.09
CA LYS A 38 -19.10 -0.69 6.20
C LYS A 38 -19.59 -0.08 4.90
N ILE A 39 -20.29 1.06 4.97
CA ILE A 39 -20.78 1.78 3.78
C ILE A 39 -19.60 2.19 2.89
N TRP A 40 -18.56 2.82 3.44
CA TRP A 40 -17.41 3.23 2.65
C TRP A 40 -16.71 2.07 1.93
N LEU A 41 -16.48 0.96 2.63
CA LEU A 41 -15.86 -0.20 1.99
C LEU A 41 -16.78 -0.82 0.93
N GLN A 42 -18.10 -0.80 1.14
CA GLN A 42 -19.07 -1.28 0.14
C GLN A 42 -19.03 -0.39 -1.12
N GLU A 43 -19.06 0.94 -0.96
CA GLU A 43 -18.97 1.90 -2.07
C GLU A 43 -17.67 1.72 -2.86
N ILE A 44 -16.54 1.55 -2.17
CA ILE A 44 -15.24 1.28 -2.81
C ILE A 44 -15.29 -0.02 -3.60
N LEU A 45 -15.91 -1.06 -3.04
CA LEU A 45 -15.99 -2.37 -3.65
C LEU A 45 -16.89 -2.34 -4.91
N GLU A 46 -18.01 -1.63 -4.86
CA GLU A 46 -18.91 -1.37 -5.99
C GLU A 46 -18.22 -0.56 -7.10
N GLU A 47 -17.48 0.49 -6.74
CA GLU A 47 -16.69 1.30 -7.70
C GLU A 47 -15.62 0.45 -8.41
N LEU A 48 -15.10 -0.58 -7.76
CA LEU A 48 -14.19 -1.55 -8.37
C LEU A 48 -14.90 -2.61 -9.24
N GLY A 49 -16.24 -2.63 -9.24
CA GLY A 49 -17.07 -3.51 -10.05
C GLY A 49 -17.29 -4.90 -9.44
N ALA A 50 -17.42 -4.99 -8.11
CA ALA A 50 -17.84 -6.23 -7.47
C ALA A 50 -19.37 -6.41 -7.49
N ASN A 51 -19.80 -7.66 -7.31
CA ASN A 51 -21.20 -8.05 -7.52
C ASN A 51 -22.02 -8.36 -6.26
N ASP A 52 -21.48 -8.30 -5.03
CA ASP A 52 -22.25 -8.22 -3.74
C ASP A 52 -21.46 -8.72 -2.50
N SER A 53 -20.34 -9.42 -2.65
CA SER A 53 -19.64 -10.01 -1.48
C SER A 53 -18.63 -9.04 -0.88
N PHE A 54 -18.78 -8.73 0.41
CA PHE A 54 -17.89 -7.90 1.23
C PHE A 54 -16.90 -8.75 2.03
N PRO A 55 -15.72 -9.14 1.49
CA PRO A 55 -14.73 -9.82 2.31
C PRO A 55 -14.01 -8.81 3.19
N LEU A 56 -13.97 -9.08 4.50
CA LEU A 56 -13.03 -8.42 5.39
C LEU A 56 -11.73 -9.21 5.45
N LEU A 57 -10.61 -8.49 5.48
CA LEU A 57 -9.34 -9.08 5.88
C LEU A 57 -9.46 -9.62 7.32
N GLU A 58 -8.97 -10.83 7.56
CA GLU A 58 -8.86 -11.38 8.93
C GLU A 58 -7.72 -10.71 9.70
N LYS A 59 -6.65 -10.35 8.99
CA LYS A 59 -5.46 -9.72 9.54
C LYS A 59 -4.90 -8.67 8.59
N LEU A 60 -4.40 -7.58 9.15
CA LEU A 60 -3.56 -6.60 8.46
C LEU A 60 -2.10 -6.99 8.67
N LYS A 61 -1.29 -6.80 7.62
CA LYS A 61 0.15 -7.06 7.67
C LYS A 61 0.88 -5.75 7.43
N PHE A 62 1.87 -5.47 8.26
CA PHE A 62 2.72 -4.29 8.15
C PHE A 62 4.18 -4.73 8.04
N ASP A 63 4.99 -4.00 7.31
CA ASP A 63 6.43 -4.28 7.24
C ASP A 63 7.11 -3.96 8.58
N PHE A 64 6.69 -2.88 9.23
CA PHE A 64 7.22 -2.45 10.52
C PHE A 64 6.15 -1.84 11.41
N LYS A 65 6.29 -2.01 12.72
CA LYS A 65 5.55 -1.26 13.73
C LYS A 65 6.51 -0.63 14.73
N ILE A 66 6.36 0.69 14.93
CA ILE A 66 7.20 1.51 15.82
C ILE A 66 6.27 2.33 16.73
N GLY A 67 6.09 1.86 17.97
CA GLY A 67 5.11 2.42 18.89
C GLY A 67 3.69 2.38 18.32
N ARG A 68 3.10 3.56 18.07
CA ARG A 68 1.75 3.70 17.44
C ARG A 68 1.80 3.92 15.92
N HIS A 69 2.96 3.82 15.30
CA HIS A 69 3.11 3.93 13.85
C HIS A 69 3.22 2.55 13.24
N VAL A 70 2.54 2.34 12.11
CA VAL A 70 2.68 1.14 11.28
C VAL A 70 3.12 1.57 9.90
N LEU A 71 4.07 0.85 9.32
CA LEU A 71 4.71 1.19 8.06
C LEU A 71 4.48 0.09 7.04
N VAL A 72 4.18 0.51 5.81
CA VAL A 72 3.95 -0.38 4.67
C VAL A 72 4.71 0.14 3.46
N TRP A 73 5.39 -0.76 2.76
CA TRP A 73 6.03 -0.51 1.49
C TRP A 73 5.08 -0.82 0.33
N ASP A 74 4.66 0.21 -0.38
CA ASP A 74 3.87 0.07 -1.59
C ASP A 74 4.80 -0.07 -2.79
N ASP A 75 4.89 -1.26 -3.36
CA ASP A 75 5.64 -1.51 -4.59
C ASP A 75 4.95 -0.92 -5.85
N GLU A 76 5.55 -1.08 -7.03
CA GLU A 76 5.07 -0.46 -8.26
C GLU A 76 3.62 -0.84 -8.60
N VAL A 77 3.16 -2.04 -8.23
CA VAL A 77 1.83 -2.51 -8.63
C VAL A 77 0.70 -1.81 -7.87
N HIS A 78 1.00 -1.10 -6.78
CA HIS A 78 0.01 -0.32 -6.03
C HIS A 78 -0.38 0.98 -6.77
N PHE A 79 0.45 1.47 -7.69
CA PHE A 79 0.25 2.78 -8.33
C PHE A 79 -0.52 2.65 -9.65
N ASN A 80 -1.78 2.21 -9.57
CA ASN A 80 -2.64 1.94 -10.73
C ASN A 80 -4.02 2.63 -10.63
N ARG A 81 -4.82 2.58 -11.72
CA ARG A 81 -6.18 3.16 -11.76
C ARG A 81 -7.15 2.66 -10.69
N TYR A 82 -7.07 1.41 -10.27
CA TYR A 82 -7.97 0.85 -9.26
C TYR A 82 -7.64 1.42 -7.89
N ARG A 83 -6.34 1.52 -7.56
CA ARG A 83 -5.92 2.23 -6.34
C ARG A 83 -6.33 3.70 -6.38
N LEU A 84 -6.17 4.37 -7.52
CA LEU A 84 -6.67 5.74 -7.72
C LEU A 84 -8.18 5.86 -7.47
N ALA A 85 -8.98 4.89 -7.92
CA ALA A 85 -10.42 4.85 -7.68
C ALA A 85 -10.72 4.77 -6.18
N THR A 86 -10.06 3.86 -5.45
CA THR A 86 -10.26 3.75 -3.99
C THR A 86 -9.90 5.04 -3.25
N LEU A 87 -8.80 5.70 -3.63
CA LEU A 87 -8.34 6.96 -3.03
C LEU A 87 -9.29 8.15 -3.28
N ARG A 88 -10.18 8.04 -4.25
CA ARG A 88 -11.21 9.04 -4.57
C ARG A 88 -12.54 8.80 -3.85
N SER A 89 -12.66 7.72 -3.09
CA SER A 89 -13.88 7.46 -2.33
C SER A 89 -14.10 8.50 -1.22
N PRO A 90 -15.35 8.70 -0.77
CA PRO A 90 -15.69 9.60 0.32
C PRO A 90 -14.87 9.34 1.60
N MET A 91 -14.47 8.09 1.85
CA MET A 91 -13.61 7.72 2.97
C MET A 91 -12.34 8.59 3.06
N TYR A 92 -11.66 8.83 1.94
CA TYR A 92 -10.41 9.61 1.93
C TYR A 92 -10.64 11.12 1.89
N GLU A 93 -11.87 11.57 1.62
CA GLU A 93 -12.25 12.98 1.72
C GLU A 93 -12.60 13.32 3.18
N GLU A 94 -13.33 12.42 3.84
CA GLU A 94 -13.73 12.57 5.23
C GLU A 94 -12.59 12.30 6.21
N TRP A 95 -11.77 11.29 5.94
CA TRP A 95 -10.57 10.99 6.72
C TRP A 95 -9.34 11.50 6.01
N SER A 96 -8.69 12.50 6.62
CA SER A 96 -7.44 13.04 6.12
C SER A 96 -6.29 12.04 6.33
N PHE A 97 -5.96 11.29 5.28
CA PHE A 97 -4.72 10.50 5.19
C PHE A 97 -3.62 11.32 4.51
N ASN A 98 -2.52 11.58 5.23
CA ASN A 98 -1.43 12.46 4.76
C ASN A 98 -0.81 12.02 3.43
N PHE A 99 -0.89 10.73 3.09
CA PHE A 99 -0.35 10.18 1.84
C PHE A 99 -1.32 10.29 0.65
N SER A 100 -2.63 10.48 0.88
CA SER A 100 -3.68 10.27 -0.14
C SER A 100 -3.43 11.07 -1.42
N GLU A 101 -3.17 12.38 -1.32
CA GLU A 101 -2.93 13.24 -2.48
C GLU A 101 -1.62 12.92 -3.22
N ALA A 102 -0.58 12.53 -2.49
CA ALA A 102 0.65 12.05 -3.11
C ALA A 102 0.40 10.75 -3.89
N TRP A 103 -0.33 9.80 -3.30
CA TRP A 103 -0.65 8.52 -3.93
C TRP A 103 -1.57 8.67 -5.15
N LYS A 104 -2.55 9.57 -5.10
CA LYS A 104 -3.38 9.91 -6.28
C LYS A 104 -2.52 10.38 -7.46
N ARG A 105 -1.49 11.20 -7.21
CA ARG A 105 -0.52 11.59 -8.25
C ARG A 105 0.31 10.40 -8.73
N LEU A 106 0.87 9.61 -7.82
CA LEU A 106 1.69 8.46 -8.18
C LEU A 106 0.91 7.46 -9.06
N CYS A 107 -0.35 7.19 -8.75
CA CYS A 107 -1.20 6.31 -9.56
C CYS A 107 -1.41 6.84 -10.99
N ARG A 108 -1.48 8.16 -11.19
CA ARG A 108 -1.60 8.77 -12.53
C ARG A 108 -0.28 8.76 -13.29
N THR A 109 0.82 9.01 -12.57
CA THR A 109 2.15 9.15 -13.16
C THR A 109 2.75 7.80 -13.53
N TYR A 110 2.56 6.77 -12.70
CA TYR A 110 3.31 5.52 -12.76
C TYR A 110 2.47 4.29 -13.16
N GLU A 111 1.26 4.48 -13.73
CA GLU A 111 0.43 3.34 -14.16
C GLU A 111 1.14 2.46 -15.21
N LYS A 112 2.01 3.04 -16.06
CA LYS A 112 2.77 2.27 -17.06
C LYS A 112 3.79 1.35 -16.40
N GLU A 113 4.47 1.83 -15.38
CA GLU A 113 5.40 1.06 -14.56
C GLU A 113 4.66 -0.01 -13.76
N ALA A 114 3.51 0.34 -13.16
CA ALA A 114 2.62 -0.60 -12.49
C ALA A 114 2.20 -1.72 -13.45
N LEU A 115 1.83 -1.39 -14.69
CA LEU A 115 1.47 -2.37 -15.72
C LEU A 115 2.64 -3.27 -16.05
N LYS A 116 3.82 -2.71 -16.30
CA LYS A 116 5.02 -3.51 -16.58
C LYS A 116 5.33 -4.50 -15.45
N SER A 117 5.24 -4.06 -14.19
CA SER A 117 5.49 -4.91 -13.02
C SER A 117 4.36 -5.92 -12.77
N GLY A 118 3.11 -5.54 -13.01
CA GLY A 118 1.92 -6.33 -12.72
C GLY A 118 1.39 -7.18 -13.88
N MET A 119 2.07 -7.20 -15.04
CA MET A 119 1.77 -8.09 -16.17
C MET A 119 2.01 -9.58 -15.88
N GLN A 120 2.55 -9.92 -14.72
CA GLN A 120 2.64 -11.30 -14.27
C GLN A 120 1.24 -11.86 -14.01
N LEU A 121 0.93 -13.03 -14.60
CA LEU A 121 -0.40 -13.66 -14.54
C LEU A 121 -0.96 -13.73 -13.10
N ARG A 122 -0.10 -14.05 -12.12
CA ARG A 122 -0.47 -14.16 -10.70
C ARG A 122 -0.98 -12.85 -10.10
N ILE A 123 -0.42 -11.71 -10.51
CA ILE A 123 -0.79 -10.39 -9.97
C ILE A 123 -2.02 -9.85 -10.71
N TRP A 124 -2.05 -9.99 -12.04
CA TRP A 124 -3.17 -9.56 -12.87
C TRP A 124 -4.48 -10.28 -12.52
N THR A 125 -4.40 -11.61 -12.37
CA THR A 125 -5.55 -12.46 -12.05
C THR A 125 -5.85 -12.49 -10.55
N GLY A 126 -4.83 -12.37 -9.71
CA GLY A 126 -4.96 -12.49 -8.26
C GLY A 126 -5.30 -13.91 -7.79
N PRO A 127 -5.53 -14.09 -6.47
CA PRO A 127 -6.01 -15.34 -5.89
C PRO A 127 -7.45 -15.67 -6.32
N PRO A 128 -7.93 -16.91 -6.13
CA PRO A 128 -9.30 -17.32 -6.53
C PRO A 128 -10.41 -16.39 -6.05
N VAL A 129 -10.27 -15.84 -4.84
CA VAL A 129 -11.24 -14.90 -4.26
C VAL A 129 -11.42 -13.63 -5.10
N ALA A 130 -10.39 -13.16 -5.82
CA ALA A 130 -10.52 -12.02 -6.73
C ALA A 130 -11.53 -12.32 -7.86
N LYS A 131 -11.51 -13.54 -8.42
CA LYS A 131 -12.44 -13.96 -9.45
C LYS A 131 -13.86 -14.14 -8.92
N THR A 132 -14.00 -14.61 -7.69
CA THR A 132 -15.31 -14.73 -7.03
C THR A 132 -15.97 -13.36 -6.86
N ILE A 133 -15.19 -12.33 -6.54
CA ILE A 133 -15.70 -10.97 -6.27
C ILE A 133 -15.95 -10.19 -7.57
N PHE A 134 -14.97 -10.19 -8.49
CA PHE A 134 -14.95 -9.30 -9.66
C PHE A 134 -15.18 -10.02 -10.99
N GLY A 135 -15.36 -11.35 -10.98
CA GLY A 135 -15.48 -12.17 -12.19
C GLY A 135 -14.15 -12.53 -12.85
N SER A 136 -14.22 -13.07 -14.07
CA SER A 136 -13.01 -13.43 -14.84
C SER A 136 -12.23 -12.16 -15.24
N PRO A 137 -10.88 -12.17 -15.13
CA PRO A 137 -10.08 -11.06 -15.64
C PRO A 137 -10.11 -11.00 -17.16
N SER A 138 -9.88 -9.80 -17.68
CA SER A 138 -9.57 -9.60 -19.10
C SER A 138 -8.14 -10.07 -19.41
N GLU A 139 -7.77 -10.05 -20.70
CA GLU A 139 -6.41 -10.38 -21.14
C GLU A 139 -5.35 -9.51 -20.45
N LEU A 140 -4.13 -10.02 -20.34
CA LEU A 140 -3.04 -9.30 -19.67
C LEU A 140 -2.77 -7.96 -20.37
N GLY A 141 -2.89 -6.88 -19.61
CA GLY A 141 -2.73 -5.51 -20.11
C GLY A 141 -3.99 -4.89 -20.71
N ASP A 142 -5.08 -5.65 -20.84
CA ASP A 142 -6.37 -5.11 -21.25
C ASP A 142 -7.21 -4.66 -20.05
N PHE A 143 -7.42 -3.35 -19.94
CA PHE A 143 -8.26 -2.77 -18.89
C PHE A 143 -9.75 -2.70 -19.26
N SER A 144 -10.15 -3.19 -20.44
CA SER A 144 -11.57 -3.29 -20.82
C SER A 144 -12.30 -4.34 -19.99
N GLY A 145 -13.64 -4.24 -19.90
CA GLY A 145 -14.45 -5.18 -19.11
C GLY A 145 -14.04 -5.22 -17.63
N ASN A 146 -13.72 -6.41 -17.13
CA ASN A 146 -13.30 -6.59 -15.73
C ASN A 146 -11.85 -6.19 -15.46
N GLY A 147 -11.01 -6.11 -16.51
CA GLY A 147 -9.61 -5.78 -16.41
C GLY A 147 -8.82 -6.71 -15.48
N ALA A 148 -7.88 -6.13 -14.72
CA ALA A 148 -7.04 -6.83 -13.76
C ALA A 148 -7.75 -7.01 -12.40
N VAL A 149 -8.50 -8.11 -12.24
CA VAL A 149 -9.23 -8.39 -10.99
C VAL A 149 -8.32 -8.57 -9.76
N GLY A 150 -7.07 -9.00 -9.96
CA GLY A 150 -6.08 -9.06 -8.88
C GLY A 150 -5.66 -7.67 -8.39
N TRP A 151 -5.57 -6.68 -9.29
CA TRP A 151 -5.29 -5.30 -8.90
C TRP A 151 -6.47 -4.63 -8.20
N LYS A 152 -7.70 -4.96 -8.61
CA LYS A 152 -8.92 -4.54 -7.90
C LYS A 152 -8.93 -5.05 -6.46
N LEU A 153 -8.63 -6.34 -6.27
CA LEU A 153 -8.53 -6.91 -4.92
C LEU A 153 -7.41 -6.25 -4.10
N LEU A 154 -6.25 -6.00 -4.70
CA LEU A 154 -5.14 -5.30 -4.05
C LEU A 154 -5.59 -3.91 -3.57
N ALA A 155 -6.19 -3.12 -4.46
CA ALA A 155 -6.66 -1.78 -4.16
C ALA A 155 -7.74 -1.76 -3.07
N TYR A 156 -8.64 -2.75 -3.07
CA TYR A 156 -9.63 -2.92 -2.02
C TYR A 156 -9.00 -3.28 -0.67
N ASN A 157 -8.03 -4.19 -0.65
CA ASN A 157 -7.30 -4.56 0.56
C ASN A 157 -6.50 -3.38 1.13
N ASP A 158 -5.93 -2.53 0.27
CA ASP A 158 -5.29 -1.29 0.69
C ASP A 158 -6.26 -0.34 1.39
N ALA A 159 -7.47 -0.17 0.85
CA ALA A 159 -8.49 0.66 1.49
C ALA A 159 -8.95 0.09 2.84
N GLN A 160 -9.10 -1.23 2.94
CA GLN A 160 -9.38 -1.90 4.21
C GLN A 160 -8.27 -1.66 5.23
N MET A 161 -7.00 -1.78 4.83
CA MET A 161 -5.86 -1.52 5.70
C MET A 161 -5.86 -0.07 6.21
N ASP A 162 -6.08 0.90 5.31
CA ASP A 162 -6.11 2.32 5.67
C ASP A 162 -7.24 2.63 6.66
N LEU A 163 -8.43 2.08 6.42
CA LEU A 163 -9.58 2.22 7.32
C LEU A 163 -9.33 1.57 8.69
N GLN A 164 -8.92 0.31 8.68
CA GLN A 164 -8.78 -0.48 9.91
C GLN A 164 -7.61 0.02 10.77
N THR A 165 -6.50 0.45 10.17
CA THR A 165 -5.39 1.07 10.95
C THR A 165 -5.88 2.30 11.71
N ARG A 166 -6.71 3.13 11.08
CA ARG A 166 -7.29 4.33 11.70
C ARG A 166 -8.30 3.97 12.79
N ILE A 167 -9.17 2.98 12.58
CA ILE A 167 -10.13 2.47 13.60
C ILE A 167 -9.38 1.98 14.84
N HIS A 168 -8.29 1.24 14.65
CA HIS A 168 -7.47 0.70 15.73
C HIS A 168 -6.52 1.75 16.37
N GLY A 169 -6.56 3.01 15.92
CA GLY A 169 -5.80 4.11 16.51
C GLY A 169 -4.31 4.12 16.15
N TYR A 170 -3.92 3.42 15.09
CA TYR A 170 -2.56 3.48 14.55
C TYR A 170 -2.39 4.63 13.56
N LYS A 171 -1.17 5.17 13.48
CA LYS A 171 -0.75 6.11 12.44
C LYS A 171 -0.10 5.33 11.31
N LEU A 172 -0.79 5.20 10.18
CA LEU A 172 -0.26 4.53 9.00
C LEU A 172 0.70 5.44 8.22
N ILE A 173 1.88 4.91 7.90
CA ILE A 173 2.87 5.51 7.02
C ILE A 173 3.06 4.57 5.84
N ARG A 174 2.59 4.97 4.66
CA ARG A 174 2.95 4.29 3.41
C ARG A 174 4.25 4.88 2.87
N LEU A 175 5.16 4.00 2.46
CA LEU A 175 6.41 4.34 1.79
C LEU A 175 6.29 3.98 0.31
N SER A 176 6.87 4.79 -0.57
CA SER A 176 6.86 4.54 -2.01
C SER A 176 8.28 4.48 -2.61
N PRO A 177 8.52 3.62 -3.61
CA PRO A 177 9.75 3.62 -4.40
C PRO A 177 10.05 4.97 -5.05
N TYR A 178 9.02 5.77 -5.31
CA TYR A 178 9.14 7.05 -6.01
C TYR A 178 9.41 8.24 -5.10
N GLU A 179 9.46 8.05 -3.77
CA GLU A 179 9.90 9.12 -2.87
C GLU A 179 11.35 9.49 -3.17
N THR A 180 11.68 10.79 -3.12
CA THR A 180 13.02 11.28 -3.44
C THR A 180 13.69 11.91 -2.21
N LEU A 181 14.97 11.59 -2.02
CA LEU A 181 15.81 12.11 -0.95
C LEU A 181 16.98 12.89 -1.54
N MET A 182 17.30 14.03 -0.94
CA MET A 182 18.47 14.83 -1.30
C MET A 182 19.73 14.19 -0.72
N THR A 183 20.62 13.71 -1.57
CA THR A 183 21.91 13.11 -1.18
C THR A 183 22.99 13.46 -2.20
N GLY A 184 24.18 13.86 -1.70
CA GLY A 184 25.30 14.23 -2.58
C GLY A 184 24.94 15.31 -3.61
N GLY A 185 24.12 16.30 -3.21
CA GLY A 185 23.73 17.43 -4.07
C GLY A 185 22.68 17.11 -5.13
N SER A 186 22.05 15.94 -5.12
CA SER A 186 21.01 15.54 -6.08
C SER A 186 19.85 14.82 -5.42
N LEU A 187 18.66 14.91 -6.01
CA LEU A 187 17.52 14.09 -5.62
C LEU A 187 17.67 12.68 -6.19
N LYS A 188 17.55 11.66 -5.33
CA LYS A 188 17.57 10.24 -5.73
C LYS A 188 16.33 9.53 -5.22
N ARG A 189 15.82 8.58 -6.01
CA ARG A 189 14.65 7.78 -5.61
C ARG A 189 15.00 6.82 -4.48
N LEU A 190 14.03 6.58 -3.61
CA LEU A 190 14.18 5.77 -2.41
C LEU A 190 14.51 4.32 -2.74
N ASP A 191 13.85 3.72 -3.72
CA ASP A 191 14.14 2.36 -4.17
C ASP A 191 15.58 2.21 -4.65
N GLN A 192 16.07 3.16 -5.45
CA GLN A 192 17.44 3.18 -5.95
C GLN A 192 18.46 3.29 -4.82
N LEU A 193 18.13 4.06 -3.77
CA LEU A 193 18.98 4.19 -2.59
C LEU A 193 19.01 2.89 -1.77
N LEU A 194 17.91 2.15 -1.74
CA LEU A 194 17.76 0.94 -0.94
C LEU A 194 18.32 -0.33 -1.61
N VAL A 195 18.65 -0.34 -2.91
CA VAL A 195 19.26 -1.52 -3.56
C VAL A 195 20.62 -1.88 -2.94
N ASN A 196 21.47 -0.89 -2.70
CA ASN A 196 22.79 -1.07 -2.09
C ASN A 196 23.24 0.22 -1.37
N PRO A 197 22.65 0.53 -0.19
CA PRO A 197 22.90 1.79 0.49
C PRO A 197 24.31 1.83 1.10
N LYS A 198 25.06 2.90 0.80
CA LYS A 198 26.32 3.25 1.49
C LYS A 198 26.04 3.64 2.94
N GLU A 199 27.04 3.55 3.82
CA GLU A 199 26.95 3.94 5.24
C GLU A 199 26.27 5.31 5.46
N GLU A 200 26.74 6.35 4.76
CA GLU A 200 26.15 7.70 4.85
C GLU A 200 24.67 7.73 4.42
N GLN A 201 24.31 6.93 3.41
CA GLN A 201 22.93 6.84 2.92
C GLN A 201 22.04 6.10 3.92
N ARG A 202 22.57 5.07 4.61
CA ARG A 202 21.84 4.36 5.67
C ARG A 202 21.48 5.31 6.80
N ALA A 203 22.45 6.06 7.32
CA ALA A 203 22.21 7.05 8.36
C ALA A 203 21.22 8.14 7.90
N MET A 204 21.31 8.60 6.66
CA MET A 204 20.37 9.56 6.08
C MET A 204 18.95 8.99 5.99
N ILE A 205 18.78 7.77 5.47
CA ILE A 205 17.47 7.10 5.34
C ILE A 205 16.87 6.85 6.72
N TYR A 206 17.68 6.40 7.68
CA TYR A 206 17.24 6.24 9.08
C TYR A 206 16.67 7.54 9.62
N ASN A 207 17.43 8.64 9.55
CA ASN A 207 16.98 9.95 10.03
C ASN A 207 15.74 10.44 9.29
N TRP A 208 15.63 10.19 7.98
CA TRP A 208 14.44 10.51 7.20
C TRP A 208 13.22 9.72 7.66
N LEU A 209 13.38 8.42 7.92
CA LEU A 209 12.31 7.56 8.39
C LEU A 209 11.84 7.97 9.79
N MET A 210 12.77 8.25 10.69
CA MET A 210 12.46 8.71 12.05
C MET A 210 11.72 10.06 12.04
N ARG A 211 12.02 10.96 11.10
CA ARG A 211 11.26 12.21 10.93
C ARG A 211 9.81 12.00 10.49
N LYS A 212 9.49 10.90 9.80
CA LYS A 212 8.09 10.56 9.45
C LYS A 212 7.28 10.08 10.66
N LEU A 213 7.96 9.66 11.73
CA LEU A 213 7.33 9.20 12.98
C LEU A 213 7.08 10.35 13.98
N ALA A 214 7.65 11.53 13.72
CA ALA A 214 7.58 12.70 14.60
C ALA A 214 6.23 13.45 14.48
#